data_AF-A0A418KJ63-F1
#
_entry.id   AF-A0A418KJ63-F1
#
_cell.length_a   1.000
_cell.length_b   1.000
_cell.length_c   1.000
_cell.angle_alpha   90.00
_cell.angle_beta   90.00
_cell.angle_gamma   90.00
#
_symmetry.space_group_name_H-M   'P 1'
#
loop_
_entity.id
_entity.type
_entity.pdbx_description
1 polymer ?
#
loop_
_entity_poly.entity_id
_entity_poly.type
_entity_poly.pdbx_seq_one_letter_code
_entity_poly.pdbx_strand_id
1 'polypeptide(L)'
;EVARTDPRAAAATLAAARRLRTDLDAVIRAELAGHAPDAARLDGIRDAYLDALSRARLTRGPVYAWRWPESPDDPGSVLWPVAQQALDLLSANDLSRLAECSTPNCRWLYLDRTKNHNRRWCSDDTCGVSARMRRYRAARR
;
A
#
# COMPACT_ATOMS: atom_id res chain seq x y z
N GLU A 1 19.54 -2.28 -11.98
CA GLU A 1 21.01 -2.42 -11.98
C GLU A 1 21.57 -2.95 -10.67
N VAL A 2 21.12 -2.41 -9.54
CA VAL A 2 21.58 -2.71 -8.17
C VAL A 2 21.24 -4.13 -7.71
N ALA A 3 20.13 -4.70 -8.19
CA ALA A 3 19.79 -6.10 -7.93
C ALA A 3 20.78 -7.11 -8.53
N ARG A 4 21.60 -6.70 -9.51
CA ARG A 4 22.64 -7.58 -10.10
C ARG A 4 23.94 -7.55 -9.30
N THR A 5 24.22 -6.46 -8.58
CA THR A 5 25.46 -6.27 -7.84
C THR A 5 25.38 -6.85 -6.42
N ASP A 6 24.20 -6.84 -5.79
CA ASP A 6 23.96 -7.58 -4.55
C ASP A 6 22.61 -8.33 -4.56
N PRO A 7 22.60 -9.58 -5.05
CA PRO A 7 21.39 -10.40 -5.11
C PRO A 7 20.81 -10.75 -3.73
N ARG A 8 21.66 -10.83 -2.69
CA ARG A 8 21.19 -11.19 -1.33
C ARG A 8 20.47 -10.02 -0.70
N ALA A 9 21.04 -8.82 -0.76
CA ALA A 9 20.37 -7.61 -0.29
C ALA A 9 19.07 -7.33 -1.08
N ALA A 10 19.08 -7.56 -2.39
CA ALA A 10 17.88 -7.44 -3.21
C ALA A 10 16.78 -8.45 -2.81
N ALA A 11 17.15 -9.71 -2.55
CA ALA A 11 16.21 -10.72 -2.08
C ALA A 11 15.65 -10.39 -0.69
N ALA A 12 16.49 -9.91 0.23
CA ALA A 12 16.07 -9.47 1.55
C ALA A 12 15.11 -8.27 1.48
N THR A 13 15.39 -7.31 0.60
CA THR A 13 14.51 -6.17 0.32
C THR A 13 13.18 -6.61 -0.24
N LEU A 14 13.16 -7.51 -1.22
CA LEU A 14 11.91 -8.05 -1.77
C LEU A 14 11.09 -8.78 -0.69
N ALA A 15 11.76 -9.53 0.19
CA ALA A 15 11.09 -10.19 1.31
C ALA A 15 10.49 -9.18 2.28
N ALA A 16 11.21 -8.10 2.61
CA ALA A 16 10.71 -7.01 3.44
C ALA A 16 9.52 -6.29 2.79
N ALA A 17 9.59 -5.98 1.49
CA ALA A 17 8.51 -5.38 0.72
C ALA A 17 7.23 -6.23 0.76
N ARG A 18 7.38 -7.55 0.59
CA ARG A 18 6.27 -8.50 0.64
C ARG A 18 5.66 -8.61 2.03
N ARG A 19 6.48 -8.57 3.09
CA ARG A 19 6.01 -8.54 4.48
C ARG A 19 5.19 -7.28 4.75
N LEU A 20 5.76 -6.11 4.51
CA LEU A 20 5.07 -4.82 4.69
C LEU A 20 3.74 -4.77 3.91
N ARG A 21 3.74 -5.23 2.65
CA ARG A 21 2.50 -5.30 1.85
C ARG A 21 1.46 -6.23 2.47
N THR A 22 1.89 -7.40 2.95
CA THR A 22 0.99 -8.40 3.56
C THR A 22 0.42 -7.88 4.87
N ASP A 23 1.25 -7.23 5.68
CA ASP A 23 0.83 -6.66 6.96
C ASP A 23 -0.16 -5.52 6.75
N LEU A 24 0.10 -4.62 5.80
CA LEU A 24 -0.83 -3.56 5.43
C LEU A 24 -2.15 -4.09 4.88
N ASP A 25 -2.12 -5.09 3.99
CA ASP A 25 -3.34 -5.70 3.45
C ASP A 25 -4.19 -6.32 4.56
N ALA A 26 -3.56 -7.03 5.50
CA ALA A 26 -4.24 -7.64 6.64
C ALA A 26 -4.87 -6.59 7.56
N VAL A 27 -4.12 -5.53 7.91
CA VAL A 27 -4.63 -4.43 8.74
C VAL A 27 -5.79 -3.72 8.07
N ILE A 28 -5.64 -3.30 6.82
CA ILE A 28 -6.71 -2.58 6.10
C ILE A 28 -7.96 -3.44 5.98
N ARG A 29 -7.83 -4.73 5.68
CA ARG A 29 -9.00 -5.62 5.59
C ARG A 29 -9.69 -5.83 6.93
N ALA A 30 -8.93 -5.91 8.02
CA ALA A 30 -9.52 -5.99 9.36
C ALA A 30 -10.36 -4.74 9.63
N GLU A 31 -9.82 -3.55 9.35
CA GLU A 31 -10.53 -2.27 9.47
C GLU A 31 -11.80 -2.22 8.61
N LEU A 32 -11.72 -2.60 7.33
CA LEU A 32 -12.87 -2.63 6.43
C LEU A 32 -13.96 -3.62 6.87
N ALA A 33 -13.56 -4.68 7.56
CA ALA A 33 -14.48 -5.65 8.12
C ALA A 33 -14.99 -5.27 9.53
N GLY A 34 -14.55 -4.13 10.09
CA GLY A 34 -14.91 -3.69 11.44
C GLY A 34 -14.30 -4.53 12.57
N HIS A 35 -13.18 -5.20 12.30
CA HIS A 35 -12.45 -6.02 13.27
C HIS A 35 -11.17 -5.32 13.72
N ALA A 36 -10.74 -5.60 14.96
CA ALA A 36 -9.45 -5.15 15.44
C ALA A 36 -8.31 -5.79 14.62
N PRO A 37 -7.33 -5.02 14.14
CA PRO A 37 -6.16 -5.58 13.45
C PRO A 37 -5.29 -6.45 14.37
N ASP A 38 -4.62 -7.44 13.77
CA ASP A 38 -3.66 -8.30 14.46
C ASP A 38 -2.44 -7.48 14.92
N ALA A 39 -2.14 -7.55 16.21
CA ALA A 39 -1.02 -6.85 16.83
C ALA A 39 0.33 -7.18 16.17
N ALA A 40 0.55 -8.43 15.74
CA ALA A 40 1.79 -8.80 15.07
C ALA A 40 1.97 -8.10 13.72
N ARG A 41 0.86 -7.79 13.03
CA ARG A 41 0.88 -7.05 11.76
C ARG A 41 1.14 -5.57 11.98
N LEU A 42 0.55 -5.00 13.03
CA LEU A 42 0.84 -3.63 13.46
C LEU A 42 2.31 -3.47 13.86
N ASP A 43 2.85 -4.43 14.59
CA ASP A 43 4.28 -4.47 14.95
C ASP A 43 5.16 -4.55 13.69
N GLY A 44 4.81 -5.37 12.70
CA GLY A 44 5.55 -5.45 11.43
C GLY A 44 5.61 -4.11 10.67
N ILE A 45 4.50 -3.36 10.66
CA ILE A 45 4.44 -2.02 10.05
C ILE A 45 5.27 -1.03 10.87
N ARG A 46 5.16 -1.05 12.21
CA ARG A 46 5.97 -0.22 13.11
C ARG A 46 7.45 -0.45 12.87
N ASP A 47 7.89 -1.71 12.84
CA ASP A 47 9.31 -2.05 12.72
C ASP A 47 9.87 -1.63 11.35
N ALA A 48 9.10 -1.80 10.27
CA ALA A 48 9.45 -1.27 8.96
C ALA A 48 9.56 0.26 8.96
N TYR A 49 8.66 0.94 9.67
CA TYR A 49 8.69 2.39 9.81
C TYR A 49 9.91 2.88 10.60
N LEU A 50 10.22 2.23 11.73
CA LEU A 50 11.38 2.59 12.55
C LEU A 50 12.70 2.35 11.80
N ASP A 51 12.79 1.27 11.03
CA ASP A 51 13.93 1.01 10.15
C ASP A 51 14.10 2.15 9.13
N ALA A 52 13.03 2.54 8.44
CA ALA A 52 13.06 3.69 7.54
C ALA A 52 13.46 4.98 8.27
N LEU A 53 12.78 5.30 9.38
CA LEU A 53 12.98 6.55 10.12
C LEU A 53 14.42 6.69 10.65
N SER A 54 15.04 5.61 11.12
CA SER A 54 16.42 5.61 11.62
C SER A 54 17.47 6.05 10.58
N ARG A 55 17.11 6.01 9.28
CA ARG A 55 17.96 6.42 8.15
C ARG A 55 17.57 7.78 7.59
N ALA A 56 16.47 8.35 8.07
CA ALA A 56 15.96 9.64 7.64
C ALA A 56 16.72 10.79 8.33
N ARG A 57 16.68 11.96 7.69
CA ARG A 57 17.03 13.23 8.30
C ARG A 57 15.81 14.14 8.28
N LEU A 58 15.57 14.84 9.39
CA LEU A 58 14.58 15.90 9.41
C LEU A 58 15.14 17.08 8.61
N THR A 59 14.42 17.47 7.57
CA THR A 59 14.83 18.57 6.68
C THR A 59 13.76 19.65 6.62
N ARG A 60 14.20 20.90 6.46
CA ARG A 60 13.30 22.05 6.26
C ARG A 60 13.14 22.33 4.78
N GLY A 61 11.92 22.15 4.26
CA GLY A 61 11.47 22.68 2.97
C GLY A 61 10.41 23.76 3.18
N PRO A 62 9.36 23.81 2.34
CA PRO A 62 8.14 24.59 2.63
C PRO A 62 7.48 24.14 3.94
N VAL A 63 7.58 22.86 4.25
CA VAL A 63 7.23 22.23 5.53
C VAL A 63 8.38 21.36 6.01
N TYR A 64 8.41 21.04 7.30
CA TYR A 64 9.35 20.06 7.86
C TYR A 64 8.95 18.65 7.42
N ALA A 65 9.92 17.88 6.92
CA ALA A 65 9.67 16.52 6.46
C ALA A 65 10.90 15.63 6.64
N TRP A 66 10.64 14.33 6.84
CA TRP A 66 11.65 13.28 6.76
C TRP A 66 12.13 13.15 5.31
N ARG A 67 13.45 13.14 5.12
CA ARG A 67 14.09 12.83 3.84
C ARG A 67 15.15 11.77 4.02
N TRP A 68 15.30 10.93 3.03
CA TRP A 68 16.33 9.92 2.96
C TRP A 68 17.44 10.35 2.00
N PRO A 69 18.69 9.94 2.26
CA PRO A 69 19.76 10.14 1.29
C PRO A 69 19.42 9.39 -0.01
N GLU A 70 19.87 9.94 -1.14
CA GLU A 70 19.94 9.15 -2.37
C GLU A 70 20.94 8.01 -2.12
N SER A 71 20.48 6.77 -2.28
CA SER A 71 21.29 5.58 -2.04
C SER A 71 20.98 4.56 -3.13
N PRO A 72 21.36 4.87 -4.40
CA PRO A 72 21.05 4.00 -5.52
C PRO A 72 21.62 2.59 -5.29
N ASP A 73 22.79 2.48 -4.66
CA ASP A 73 23.45 1.19 -4.40
C ASP A 73 22.86 0.37 -3.25
N ASP A 74 21.92 0.92 -2.48
CA ASP A 74 21.19 0.19 -1.45
C ASP A 74 19.80 -0.20 -1.97
N PRO A 75 19.55 -1.50 -2.26
CA PRO A 75 18.22 -1.97 -2.64
C PRO A 75 17.13 -1.59 -1.64
N GLY A 76 17.45 -1.52 -0.34
CA GLY A 76 16.53 -1.21 0.74
C GLY A 76 16.02 0.23 0.72
N SER A 77 16.75 1.15 0.09
CA SER A 77 16.41 2.57 0.03
C SER A 77 15.02 2.86 -0.56
N VAL A 78 14.55 1.98 -1.45
CA VAL A 78 13.22 2.08 -2.07
C VAL A 78 12.08 1.86 -1.09
N LEU A 79 12.31 1.14 0.02
CA LEU A 79 11.28 0.83 1.00
C LEU A 79 11.08 1.92 2.04
N TRP A 80 12.07 2.78 2.29
CA TRP A 80 11.94 3.79 3.32
C TRP A 80 10.78 4.78 3.10
N PRO A 81 10.65 5.41 1.92
CA PRO A 81 9.48 6.25 1.65
C PRO A 81 8.18 5.45 1.64
N VAL A 82 8.20 4.17 1.26
CA VAL A 82 7.02 3.30 1.25
C VAL A 82 6.54 3.01 2.68
N ALA A 83 7.45 2.75 3.61
CA ALA A 83 7.12 2.52 5.02
C ALA A 83 6.56 3.78 5.71
N GLN A 84 7.09 4.96 5.39
CA GLN A 84 6.49 6.24 5.84
C GLN A 84 5.08 6.41 5.28
N GLN A 85 4.88 6.20 3.97
CA GLN A 85 3.56 6.33 3.35
C GLN A 85 2.54 5.31 3.87
N ALA A 86 3.00 4.12 4.29
CA ALA A 86 2.18 3.13 4.95
C ALA A 86 1.64 3.63 6.29
N LEU A 87 2.49 4.26 7.11
CA LEU A 87 2.06 4.87 8.36
C LEU A 87 1.16 6.09 8.13
N ASP A 88 1.50 6.94 7.14
CA ASP A 88 0.68 8.09 6.77
C ASP A 88 -0.70 7.66 6.28
N LEU A 89 -0.78 6.53 5.54
CA LEU A 89 -2.04 5.93 5.13
C LEU A 89 -2.92 5.63 6.34
N LEU A 90 -2.36 4.95 7.35
CA LEU A 90 -3.09 4.52 8.54
C LEU A 90 -3.39 5.66 9.52
N SER A 91 -2.53 6.68 9.58
CA SER A 91 -2.60 7.74 10.61
C SER A 91 -3.38 8.96 10.16
N ALA A 92 -3.28 9.33 8.88
CA ALA A 92 -3.76 10.62 8.38
C ALA A 92 -5.03 10.50 7.51
N ASN A 93 -5.40 9.29 7.09
CA ASN A 93 -6.58 9.12 6.23
C ASN A 93 -7.81 8.71 7.02
N ASP A 94 -8.93 9.27 6.60
CA ASP A 94 -10.23 8.69 6.86
C ASP A 94 -10.30 7.32 6.18
N LEU A 95 -10.01 6.27 6.96
CA LEU A 95 -9.99 4.89 6.49
C LEU A 95 -11.34 4.45 5.92
N SER A 96 -12.44 5.17 6.19
CA SER A 96 -13.75 4.93 5.55
C SER A 96 -13.73 5.12 4.04
N ARG A 97 -12.73 5.82 3.50
CA ARG A 97 -12.51 5.95 2.05
C ARG A 97 -11.79 4.76 1.44
N LEU A 98 -11.19 3.87 2.24
CA LEU A 98 -10.64 2.64 1.69
C LEU A 98 -11.79 1.67 1.36
N ALA A 99 -11.64 0.93 0.27
CA ALA A 99 -12.64 -0.03 -0.15
C ALA A 99 -12.03 -1.17 -0.96
N GLU A 100 -12.72 -2.32 -0.94
CA GLU A 100 -12.40 -3.47 -1.78
C GLU A 100 -13.09 -3.37 -3.16
N CYS A 101 -12.39 -3.85 -4.19
CA CYS A 101 -12.97 -3.93 -5.52
C CYS A 101 -14.19 -4.88 -5.54
N SER A 102 -15.32 -4.43 -6.08
CA SER A 102 -16.54 -5.25 -6.19
C SER A 102 -16.49 -6.31 -7.30
N THR A 103 -15.39 -6.41 -8.08
CA THR A 103 -15.27 -7.40 -9.15
C THR A 103 -14.89 -8.76 -8.57
N PRO A 104 -15.63 -9.85 -8.90
CA PRO A 104 -15.26 -11.19 -8.45
C PRO A 104 -13.81 -11.53 -8.81
N ASN A 105 -13.09 -12.15 -7.88
CA ASN A 105 -11.67 -12.51 -7.98
C ASN A 105 -10.69 -11.32 -8.05
N CYS A 106 -11.15 -10.07 -7.98
CA CYS A 106 -10.26 -8.92 -7.78
C CYS A 106 -10.08 -8.68 -6.28
N ARG A 107 -8.84 -8.76 -5.79
CA ARG A 107 -8.50 -8.52 -4.38
C ARG A 107 -7.91 -7.14 -4.13
N TRP A 108 -7.99 -6.23 -5.10
CA TRP A 108 -7.37 -4.91 -4.95
C TRP A 108 -8.16 -4.02 -4.00
N LEU A 109 -7.41 -3.32 -3.16
CA LEU A 109 -7.86 -2.21 -2.34
C LEU A 109 -7.71 -0.90 -3.12
N TYR A 110 -8.57 0.08 -2.85
CA TYR A 110 -8.43 1.43 -3.40
C TYR A 110 -8.90 2.47 -2.40
N LEU A 111 -8.40 3.70 -2.57
CA LEU A 111 -8.87 4.88 -1.87
C LEU A 111 -9.91 5.60 -2.74
N ASP A 112 -11.15 5.71 -2.26
CA ASP A 112 -12.23 6.43 -2.93
C ASP A 112 -12.07 7.94 -2.74
N ARG A 113 -11.50 8.56 -3.78
CA ARG A 113 -11.37 10.02 -3.90
C ARG A 113 -12.54 10.66 -4.64
N THR A 114 -13.60 9.92 -4.97
CA THR A 114 -14.79 10.50 -5.59
C THR A 114 -15.56 11.35 -4.58
N LYS A 115 -16.23 12.39 -5.08
CA LYS A 115 -17.01 13.33 -4.26
C LYS A 115 -18.11 12.63 -3.45
N ASN A 116 -18.76 11.63 -4.05
CA ASN A 116 -19.96 10.98 -3.51
C ASN A 116 -19.68 9.60 -2.90
N HIS A 117 -18.42 9.19 -2.75
CA HIS A 117 -18.05 7.87 -2.20
C HIS A 117 -18.76 6.69 -2.90
N ASN A 118 -18.89 6.77 -4.22
CA ASN A 118 -19.69 5.83 -5.00
C ASN A 118 -18.85 4.96 -5.94
N ARG A 119 -17.52 4.98 -5.80
CA ARG A 119 -16.64 4.12 -6.57
C ARG A 119 -16.87 2.68 -6.12
N ARG A 120 -16.92 1.77 -7.09
CA ARG A 120 -17.13 0.33 -6.85
C ARG A 120 -15.97 -0.56 -7.29
N TRP A 121 -15.05 0.00 -8.09
CA TRP A 121 -13.99 -0.76 -8.75
C TRP A 121 -12.64 -0.08 -8.54
N CYS A 122 -11.60 -0.89 -8.36
CA CYS A 122 -10.23 -0.39 -8.20
C CYS A 122 -9.73 0.39 -9.43
N SER A 123 -10.32 0.17 -10.61
CA SER A 123 -10.11 0.96 -11.82
C SER A 123 -11.33 0.82 -12.72
N ASP A 124 -11.79 1.93 -13.30
CA ASP A 124 -12.92 1.89 -14.24
C ASP A 124 -12.51 1.20 -15.56
N ASP A 125 -11.27 1.39 -16.00
CA ASP A 125 -10.75 0.87 -17.27
C ASP A 125 -10.50 -0.64 -17.26
N THR A 126 -10.31 -1.24 -16.09
CA THR A 126 -10.10 -2.70 -15.96
C THR A 126 -11.31 -3.38 -15.35
N CYS A 127 -11.54 -3.18 -14.05
CA CYS A 127 -12.61 -3.83 -13.31
C CYS A 127 -13.99 -3.28 -13.68
N GLY A 128 -14.11 -1.98 -13.95
CA GLY A 128 -15.35 -1.35 -14.43
C GLY A 128 -15.78 -1.88 -15.80
N VAL A 129 -14.86 -1.89 -16.78
CA VAL A 129 -15.09 -2.48 -18.12
C VAL A 129 -15.48 -3.95 -18.03
N SER A 130 -14.71 -4.76 -17.28
CA SER A 130 -15.00 -6.18 -17.09
C SER A 130 -16.40 -6.42 -16.51
N ALA A 131 -16.80 -5.63 -15.52
CA ALA A 131 -18.14 -5.69 -14.94
C ALA A 131 -19.25 -5.33 -15.94
N ARG A 132 -19.06 -4.28 -16.76
CA ARG A 132 -20.00 -3.90 -17.84
C ARG A 132 -20.14 -5.02 -18.88
N MET A 133 -19.03 -5.62 -19.31
CA MET A 133 -19.03 -6.71 -20.30
C MET A 133 -19.74 -7.97 -19.78
N ARG A 134 -19.56 -8.33 -18.50
CA ARG A 134 -20.31 -9.43 -17.89
C ARG A 134 -21.82 -9.19 -17.91
N ARG A 135 -22.29 -7.99 -17.56
CA ARG A 135 -23.72 -7.64 -17.59
C ARG A 135 -24.28 -7.72 -19.01
N TYR A 136 -23.55 -7.15 -19.99
CA TYR A 136 -23.93 -7.21 -21.40
C TYR A 136 -24.10 -8.64 -21.91
N ARG A 137 -23.17 -9.55 -21.56
CA ARG A 137 -23.25 -10.97 -21.93
C ARG A 137 -24.40 -11.70 -21.24
N ALA A 138 -24.66 -11.39 -19.96
CA ALA A 138 -25.76 -12.00 -19.21
C ALA A 138 -27.13 -11.58 -19.75
N ALA A 139 -27.29 -10.33 -20.19
CA ALA A 139 -28.53 -9.82 -20.78
C ALA A 139 -28.81 -10.32 -22.21
N ARG A 140 -27.86 -11.04 -22.83
CA ARG A 140 -27.97 -11.64 -24.17
C ARG A 140 -28.14 -13.16 -24.15
N ARG A 141 -28.25 -13.74 -22.97
CA ARG A 141 -28.66 -15.12 -22.75
C ARG A 141 -30.13 -15.14 -22.38
#